data_AF-A0A7J4ZU79-F1
#
_entry.id   AF-A0A7J4ZU79-F1
#
_cell.length_a   1.000
_cell.length_b   1.000
_cell.length_c   1.000
_cell.angle_alpha   90.00
_cell.angle_beta   90.00
_cell.angle_gamma   90.00
#
_symmetry.space_group_name_H-M   'P 1'
#
loop_
_entity.id
_entity.type
_entity.pdbx_description
1 polymer ?
#
loop_
_entity_poly.entity_id
_entity_poly.type
_entity_poly.pdbx_seq_one_letter_code
_entity_poly.pdbx_strand_id
1 'polypeptide(L)'
;MMQHPAILALLISSLLISGMLLYAAWYGARIIRSWNLHSGSELQLQLERRTYLISSILGYALVFQVLSLFFFIFTADTLHSQFTGAMCAAGSLNANGYGYPTFFLKIATCLLAGVWLVINHVDARGYDYPLIKVKYGFLVIILMPLVLIETIVQFRYFQGLHADVITSCCGSLFSVGKGTIGGDLAGLPAAPMEWAFYACLALALVSGLFVCLKDRGGYVFSAASALLFTVSATSLVSFICLYVYELPSHHCPFCILQQEYGSVGYVFYGSLFVGGVAGMGVGALMPFRNHASLSRIIPATQRRLSVLALVSYLLFALIASYYLVFSPLRLFP
;
A
#
# COMPACT_ATOMS: atom_id res chain seq x y z
N MET A 1 -4.30 17.17 -22.19
CA MET A 1 -3.78 15.96 -21.50
C MET A 1 -4.87 14.98 -21.06
N MET A 2 -6.07 15.41 -20.62
CA MET A 2 -7.12 14.48 -20.15
C MET A 2 -7.58 13.38 -21.14
N GLN A 3 -7.37 13.56 -22.45
CA GLN A 3 -7.69 12.53 -23.46
C GLN A 3 -6.65 11.41 -23.54
N HIS A 4 -5.56 11.47 -22.77
CA HIS A 4 -4.55 10.42 -22.73
C HIS A 4 -5.17 9.09 -22.25
N PRO A 5 -5.04 7.97 -22.99
CA PRO A 5 -5.73 6.71 -22.68
C PRO A 5 -5.49 6.22 -21.26
N ALA A 6 -4.27 6.33 -20.75
CA ALA A 6 -3.94 5.90 -19.38
C ALA A 6 -4.62 6.77 -18.30
N ILE A 7 -4.77 8.07 -18.54
CA ILE A 7 -5.48 8.99 -17.63
C ILE A 7 -6.96 8.64 -17.60
N LEU A 8 -7.58 8.43 -18.77
CA LEU A 8 -8.98 8.03 -18.87
C LEU A 8 -9.22 6.68 -18.19
N ALA A 9 -8.35 5.69 -18.40
CA ALA A 9 -8.45 4.39 -17.77
C ALA A 9 -8.39 4.51 -16.23
N LEU A 10 -7.47 5.31 -15.68
CA LEU A 10 -7.40 5.57 -14.24
C LEU A 10 -8.65 6.26 -13.71
N LEU A 11 -9.11 7.33 -14.36
CA LEU A 11 -10.30 8.07 -13.92
C LEU A 11 -11.56 7.21 -13.93
N ILE A 12 -11.77 6.44 -15.01
CA ILE A 12 -12.89 5.51 -15.12
C ILE A 12 -12.79 4.43 -14.05
N SER A 13 -11.60 3.85 -13.85
CA SER A 13 -11.41 2.82 -12.81
C SER A 13 -11.70 3.36 -11.41
N SER A 14 -11.18 4.54 -11.05
CA SER A 14 -11.42 5.16 -9.75
C SER A 14 -12.90 5.53 -9.55
N LEU A 15 -13.60 5.97 -10.60
CA LEU A 15 -15.04 6.25 -10.54
C LEU A 15 -15.86 4.97 -10.35
N LEU A 16 -15.55 3.90 -11.09
CA LEU A 16 -16.20 2.61 -10.95
C LEU A 16 -15.98 2.00 -9.56
N ILE A 17 -14.74 2.01 -9.08
CA ILE A 17 -14.41 1.53 -7.72
C ILE A 17 -15.17 2.35 -6.68
N SER A 18 -15.15 3.69 -6.79
CA SER A 18 -15.90 4.58 -5.88
C SER A 18 -17.40 4.30 -5.89
N GLY A 19 -18.00 4.12 -7.07
CA GLY A 19 -19.41 3.78 -7.22
C GLY A 19 -19.75 2.41 -6.60
N MET A 20 -18.91 1.40 -6.81
CA MET A 20 -19.06 0.08 -6.20
C MET A 20 -18.92 0.14 -4.67
N LEU A 21 -17.98 0.95 -4.15
CA LEU A 21 -17.78 1.13 -2.72
C LEU A 21 -18.96 1.89 -2.08
N LEU A 22 -19.50 2.92 -2.74
CA LEU A 22 -20.71 3.62 -2.28
C LEU A 22 -21.91 2.68 -2.22
N TYR A 23 -22.12 1.88 -3.26
CA TYR A 23 -23.16 0.86 -3.28
C TYR A 23 -22.98 -0.16 -2.15
N ALA A 24 -21.77 -0.69 -1.99
CA ALA A 24 -21.45 -1.64 -0.93
C ALA A 24 -21.58 -1.02 0.47
N ALA A 25 -21.22 0.25 0.64
CA ALA A 25 -21.33 0.99 1.90
C ALA A 25 -22.79 1.21 2.31
N TRP A 26 -23.68 1.49 1.35
CA TRP A 26 -25.11 1.62 1.61
C TRP A 26 -25.71 0.32 2.19
N TYR A 27 -25.40 -0.82 1.59
CA TYR A 27 -25.82 -2.12 2.15
C TYR A 27 -25.07 -2.47 3.43
N GLY A 28 -23.77 -2.16 3.50
CA GLY A 28 -22.95 -2.35 4.70
C GLY A 28 -23.53 -1.63 5.92
N ALA A 29 -24.02 -0.40 5.75
CA ALA A 29 -24.69 0.36 6.81
C ALA A 29 -25.99 -0.33 7.28
N ARG A 30 -26.75 -0.92 6.36
CA ARG A 30 -27.95 -1.73 6.71
C ARG A 30 -27.57 -3.00 7.45
N ILE A 31 -26.51 -3.69 7.01
CA ILE A 31 -25.99 -4.90 7.68
C ILE A 31 -25.54 -4.56 9.10
N ILE A 32 -24.77 -3.50 9.29
CA ILE A 32 -24.30 -3.09 10.64
C ILE A 32 -25.47 -2.87 11.60
N ARG A 33 -26.55 -2.22 11.14
CA ARG A 33 -27.72 -1.87 11.97
C ARG A 33 -28.64 -3.06 12.25
N SER A 34 -28.91 -3.90 11.25
CA SER A 34 -30.03 -4.85 11.29
C SER A 34 -29.60 -6.32 11.32
N TRP A 35 -28.31 -6.63 11.20
CA TRP A 35 -27.85 -8.02 11.16
C TRP A 35 -28.07 -8.77 12.47
N ASN A 36 -28.90 -9.80 12.40
CA ASN A 36 -29.18 -10.74 13.48
C ASN A 36 -29.37 -12.17 12.93
N LEU A 37 -28.36 -13.02 13.11
CA LEU A 37 -28.35 -14.40 12.62
C LEU A 37 -29.44 -15.29 13.24
N HIS A 38 -29.99 -14.90 14.39
CA HIS A 38 -31.05 -15.65 15.08
C HIS A 38 -32.46 -15.24 14.61
N SER A 39 -32.58 -14.23 13.73
CA SER A 39 -33.86 -13.75 13.23
C SER A 39 -34.21 -14.41 11.90
N GLY A 40 -35.34 -15.11 11.84
CA GLY A 40 -35.92 -15.60 10.57
C GLY A 40 -36.69 -14.54 9.78
N SER A 41 -36.44 -13.25 10.00
CA SER A 41 -37.17 -12.18 9.31
C SER A 41 -36.84 -12.12 7.83
N GLU A 42 -37.80 -11.68 7.01
CA GLU A 42 -37.58 -11.50 5.56
C GLU A 42 -36.39 -10.57 5.28
N LEU A 43 -36.24 -9.51 6.09
CA LEU A 43 -35.11 -8.58 6.00
C LEU A 43 -33.77 -9.30 6.19
N GLN A 44 -33.64 -10.16 7.21
CA GLN A 44 -32.41 -10.92 7.46
C GLN A 44 -32.10 -11.86 6.30
N LEU A 45 -33.09 -12.60 5.79
CA LEU A 45 -32.91 -13.50 4.64
C LEU A 45 -32.49 -12.74 3.36
N GLN A 46 -33.05 -11.55 3.13
CA GLN A 46 -32.63 -10.69 2.03
C GLN A 46 -31.19 -10.18 2.20
N LEU A 47 -30.79 -9.82 3.42
CA LEU A 47 -29.42 -9.37 3.72
C LEU A 47 -28.41 -10.50 3.52
N GLU A 48 -28.69 -11.70 4.00
CA GLU A 48 -27.82 -12.88 3.81
C GLU A 48 -27.59 -13.18 2.33
N ARG A 49 -28.68 -13.24 1.54
CA ARG A 49 -28.60 -13.50 0.10
C ARG A 49 -27.76 -12.45 -0.64
N ARG A 50 -27.89 -11.18 -0.27
CA ARG A 50 -27.15 -10.08 -0.93
C ARG A 50 -25.71 -9.96 -0.46
N THR A 51 -25.39 -10.40 0.76
CA THR A 51 -24.04 -10.29 1.33
C THR A 51 -22.99 -10.97 0.47
N TYR A 52 -23.30 -12.16 -0.08
CA TYR A 52 -22.37 -12.88 -0.94
C TYR A 52 -22.04 -12.12 -2.23
N LEU A 53 -23.06 -11.56 -2.89
CA LEU A 53 -22.89 -10.75 -4.09
C LEU A 53 -22.09 -9.48 -3.80
N ILE A 54 -22.43 -8.78 -2.72
CA ILE A 54 -21.74 -7.53 -2.32
C ILE A 54 -20.28 -7.80 -1.97
N SER A 55 -20.01 -8.85 -1.17
CA SER A 55 -18.65 -9.23 -0.80
C SER A 55 -17.81 -9.61 -2.03
N SER A 56 -18.41 -10.27 -3.02
CA SER A 56 -17.73 -10.65 -4.26
C SER A 56 -17.39 -9.42 -5.13
N ILE A 57 -18.38 -8.55 -5.38
CA ILE A 57 -18.17 -7.29 -6.14
C ILE A 57 -17.08 -6.45 -5.49
N LEU A 58 -17.15 -6.32 -4.16
CA LEU A 58 -16.20 -5.54 -3.39
C LEU A 58 -14.81 -6.18 -3.38
N GLY A 59 -14.71 -7.50 -3.34
CA GLY A 59 -13.45 -8.23 -3.49
C GLY A 59 -12.74 -7.84 -4.79
N TYR A 60 -13.45 -7.88 -5.92
CA TYR A 60 -12.89 -7.44 -7.21
C TYR A 60 -12.55 -5.95 -7.21
N ALA A 61 -13.46 -5.09 -6.74
CA ALA A 61 -13.23 -3.64 -6.69
C ALA A 61 -11.97 -3.27 -5.89
N LEU A 62 -11.73 -3.94 -4.76
CA LEU A 62 -10.56 -3.69 -3.92
C LEU A 62 -9.27 -4.31 -4.46
N VAL A 63 -9.34 -5.41 -5.21
CA VAL A 63 -8.19 -5.88 -6.00
C VAL A 63 -7.81 -4.85 -7.06
N PHE A 64 -8.78 -4.30 -7.79
CA PHE A 64 -8.52 -3.19 -8.73
C PHE A 64 -7.99 -1.94 -8.01
N GLN A 65 -8.46 -1.65 -6.79
CA GLN A 65 -7.93 -0.53 -5.99
C GLN A 65 -6.45 -0.73 -5.65
N VAL A 66 -6.03 -1.95 -5.25
CA VAL A 66 -4.62 -2.29 -5.01
C VAL A 66 -3.79 -2.12 -6.29
N LEU A 67 -4.29 -2.62 -7.42
CA LEU A 67 -3.61 -2.48 -8.73
C LEU A 67 -3.55 -1.02 -9.20
N SER A 68 -4.50 -0.18 -8.78
CA SER A 68 -4.58 1.22 -9.20
C SER A 68 -3.38 2.05 -8.78
N LEU A 69 -2.71 1.71 -7.66
CA LEU A 69 -1.47 2.36 -7.23
C LEU A 69 -0.36 2.16 -8.26
N PHE A 70 -0.12 0.90 -8.67
CA PHE A 70 0.92 0.57 -9.64
C PHE A 70 0.61 1.17 -11.00
N PHE A 71 -0.66 1.13 -11.42
CA PHE A 71 -1.07 1.74 -12.68
C PHE A 71 -0.98 3.27 -12.66
N PHE A 72 -1.22 3.90 -11.51
CA PHE A 72 -1.01 5.34 -11.31
C PHE A 72 0.46 5.73 -11.41
N ILE A 73 1.35 5.01 -10.74
CA ILE A 73 2.80 5.25 -10.82
C ILE A 73 3.29 5.07 -12.26
N PHE A 74 2.88 3.98 -12.92
CA PHE A 74 3.19 3.75 -14.33
C PHE A 74 2.72 4.92 -15.21
N THR A 75 1.48 5.38 -15.01
CA THR A 75 0.94 6.52 -15.78
C THR A 75 1.75 7.79 -15.51
N ALA A 76 2.02 8.12 -14.24
CA ALA A 76 2.83 9.28 -13.88
C ALA A 76 4.24 9.21 -14.48
N ASP A 77 4.84 8.02 -14.52
CA ASP A 77 6.11 7.80 -15.19
C ASP A 77 5.96 8.04 -16.69
N THR A 78 5.00 7.43 -17.40
CA THR A 78 4.83 7.67 -18.86
C THR A 78 4.56 9.11 -19.25
N LEU A 79 3.98 9.92 -18.35
CA LEU A 79 3.69 11.33 -18.60
C LEU A 79 4.94 12.23 -18.50
N HIS A 80 6.09 11.74 -18.01
CA HIS A 80 7.27 12.59 -17.78
C HIS A 80 7.75 13.26 -19.08
N SER A 81 7.69 12.57 -20.20
CA SER A 81 8.11 13.10 -21.52
C SER A 81 7.25 14.26 -22.02
N GLN A 82 6.08 14.48 -21.42
CA GLN A 82 5.16 15.56 -21.79
C GLN A 82 5.41 16.85 -21.00
N PHE A 83 6.28 16.82 -19.98
CA PHE A 83 6.62 17.98 -19.17
C PHE A 83 8.10 18.32 -19.31
N THR A 84 8.40 19.60 -19.50
CA THR A 84 9.79 20.06 -19.49
C THR A 84 10.38 19.91 -18.09
N GLY A 85 11.59 19.32 -18.00
CA GLY A 85 12.29 19.06 -16.74
C GLY A 85 11.91 17.78 -15.98
N ALA A 86 10.86 17.07 -16.40
CA ALA A 86 10.48 15.79 -15.79
C ALA A 86 11.31 14.63 -16.37
N MET A 87 12.12 13.98 -15.52
CA MET A 87 12.97 12.84 -15.90
C MET A 87 12.34 11.47 -15.56
N CYS A 88 11.35 11.45 -14.66
CA CYS A 88 10.63 10.27 -14.21
C CYS A 88 9.30 10.69 -13.57
N ALA A 89 8.57 9.73 -12.99
CA ALA A 89 7.31 9.98 -12.29
C ALA A 89 7.38 11.13 -11.25
N ALA A 90 8.52 11.35 -10.57
CA ALA A 90 8.65 12.46 -9.61
C ALA A 90 8.40 13.84 -10.24
N GLY A 91 8.83 14.06 -11.49
CA GLY A 91 8.58 15.31 -12.21
C GLY A 91 7.09 15.49 -12.54
N SER A 92 6.46 14.45 -13.09
CA SER A 92 5.02 14.45 -13.39
C SER A 92 4.14 14.63 -12.16
N LEU A 93 4.50 14.00 -11.03
CA LEU A 93 3.80 14.14 -9.76
C LEU A 93 3.95 15.54 -9.18
N ASN A 94 5.04 16.23 -9.50
CA ASN A 94 5.29 17.61 -9.07
C ASN A 94 4.72 18.66 -10.04
N ALA A 95 4.05 18.25 -11.11
CA ALA A 95 3.47 19.19 -12.09
C ALA A 95 2.40 20.10 -11.49
N ASN A 96 1.75 19.67 -10.41
CA ASN A 96 0.87 20.52 -9.60
C ASN A 96 0.81 20.01 -8.14
N GLY A 97 0.11 20.75 -7.28
CA GLY A 97 0.02 20.46 -5.85
C GLY A 97 -0.75 19.19 -5.46
N TYR A 98 -1.38 18.47 -6.39
CA TYR A 98 -2.21 17.29 -6.08
C TYR A 98 -1.53 15.95 -6.34
N GLY A 99 -0.41 15.89 -7.08
CA GLY A 99 0.21 14.62 -7.48
C GLY A 99 0.75 13.79 -6.31
N TYR A 100 1.60 14.36 -5.46
CA TYR A 100 2.09 13.69 -4.24
C TYR A 100 0.96 13.35 -3.24
N PRO A 101 -0.01 14.24 -2.97
CA PRO A 101 -1.20 13.87 -2.20
C PRO A 101 -1.96 12.65 -2.76
N THR A 102 -2.20 12.58 -4.09
CA THR A 102 -2.80 11.40 -4.72
C THR A 102 -1.94 10.15 -4.50
N PHE A 103 -0.62 10.27 -4.66
CA PHE A 103 0.30 9.16 -4.44
C PHE A 103 0.21 8.61 -3.00
N PHE A 104 0.29 9.46 -1.98
CA PHE A 104 0.17 9.01 -0.59
C PHE A 104 -1.20 8.44 -0.25
N LEU A 105 -2.28 9.01 -0.78
CA LEU A 105 -3.63 8.45 -0.63
C LEU A 105 -3.73 7.05 -1.25
N LYS A 106 -3.15 6.84 -2.44
CA LYS A 106 -3.11 5.52 -3.08
C LYS A 106 -2.31 4.49 -2.30
N ILE A 107 -1.20 4.89 -1.67
CA ILE A 107 -0.45 4.00 -0.76
C ILE A 107 -1.37 3.58 0.39
N ALA A 108 -2.02 4.54 1.05
CA ALA A 108 -2.89 4.26 2.18
C ALA A 108 -4.09 3.37 1.80
N THR A 109 -4.80 3.69 0.73
CA THR A 109 -5.95 2.88 0.27
C THR A 109 -5.54 1.52 -0.25
N CYS A 110 -4.37 1.38 -0.89
CA CYS A 110 -3.82 0.08 -1.29
C CYS A 110 -3.60 -0.84 -0.09
N LEU A 111 -2.94 -0.33 0.96
CA LEU A 111 -2.70 -1.08 2.19
C LEU A 111 -3.99 -1.47 2.90
N LEU A 112 -4.92 -0.51 3.06
CA LEU A 112 -6.21 -0.74 3.72
C LEU A 112 -7.11 -1.68 2.93
N ALA A 113 -7.12 -1.57 1.59
CA ALA A 113 -7.84 -2.50 0.71
C ALA A 113 -7.27 -3.92 0.83
N GLY A 114 -5.94 -4.07 0.86
CA GLY A 114 -5.28 -5.35 1.10
C GLY A 114 -5.67 -5.98 2.44
N VAL A 115 -5.66 -5.19 3.53
CA VAL A 115 -6.11 -5.65 4.86
C VAL A 115 -7.58 -6.03 4.86
N TRP A 116 -8.44 -5.26 4.18
CA TRP A 116 -9.86 -5.58 4.04
C TRP A 116 -10.06 -6.92 3.31
N LEU A 117 -9.30 -7.18 2.24
CA LEU A 117 -9.35 -8.46 1.51
C LEU A 117 -8.95 -9.64 2.38
N VAL A 118 -7.94 -9.48 3.25
CA VAL A 118 -7.56 -10.49 4.24
C VAL A 118 -8.70 -10.78 5.22
N ILE A 119 -9.34 -9.74 5.76
CA ILE A 119 -10.49 -9.89 6.66
C ILE A 119 -11.63 -10.62 5.95
N ASN A 120 -11.96 -10.22 4.72
CA ASN A 120 -13.04 -10.83 3.93
C ASN A 120 -12.78 -12.30 3.64
N HIS A 121 -11.52 -12.67 3.34
CA HIS A 121 -11.11 -14.05 3.11
C HIS A 121 -11.31 -14.94 4.34
N VAL A 122 -11.04 -14.42 5.55
CA VAL A 122 -11.21 -15.18 6.80
C VAL A 122 -12.69 -15.26 7.19
N ASP A 123 -13.44 -14.16 7.08
CA ASP A 123 -14.87 -14.11 7.38
C ASP A 123 -15.66 -15.13 6.55
N ALA A 124 -15.34 -15.27 5.26
CA ALA A 124 -15.98 -16.23 4.36
C ALA A 124 -15.79 -17.72 4.74
N ARG A 125 -14.90 -18.02 5.70
CA ARG A 125 -14.65 -19.40 6.17
C ARG A 125 -15.35 -19.73 7.49
N GLY A 126 -15.89 -18.73 8.20
CA GLY A 126 -16.70 -18.94 9.39
C GLY A 126 -18.15 -19.26 9.01
N TYR A 127 -18.74 -20.27 9.64
CA TYR A 127 -20.14 -20.64 9.35
C TYR A 127 -21.17 -19.61 9.86
N ASP A 128 -20.77 -18.71 10.75
CA ASP A 128 -21.62 -17.73 11.45
C ASP A 128 -21.37 -16.27 11.03
N TYR A 129 -20.57 -16.03 9.98
CA TYR A 129 -20.17 -14.67 9.51
C TYR A 129 -19.69 -13.75 10.64
N PRO A 130 -18.70 -14.18 11.45
CA PRO A 130 -18.40 -13.57 12.74
C PRO A 130 -17.78 -12.16 12.59
N LEU A 131 -17.16 -11.84 11.45
CA LEU A 131 -16.53 -10.54 11.22
C LEU A 131 -17.40 -9.62 10.36
N ILE A 132 -18.63 -9.98 10.01
CA ILE A 132 -19.43 -9.21 9.05
C ILE A 132 -19.62 -7.75 9.46
N LYS A 133 -19.96 -7.47 10.72
CA LYS A 133 -20.16 -6.10 11.22
C LYS A 133 -18.85 -5.31 11.24
N VAL A 134 -17.73 -5.95 11.59
CA VAL A 134 -16.41 -5.33 11.61
C VAL A 134 -15.95 -5.01 10.20
N LYS A 135 -16.09 -5.96 9.28
CA LYS A 135 -15.72 -5.84 7.87
C LYS A 135 -16.44 -4.68 7.19
N TYR A 136 -17.77 -4.59 7.37
CA TYR A 136 -18.55 -3.49 6.80
C TYR A 136 -18.35 -2.18 7.58
N GLY A 137 -18.11 -2.23 8.89
CA GLY A 137 -17.77 -1.05 9.68
C GLY A 137 -16.46 -0.41 9.21
N PHE A 138 -15.42 -1.21 9.04
CA PHE A 138 -14.13 -0.78 8.49
C PHE A 138 -14.30 -0.19 7.08
N LEU A 139 -15.10 -0.82 6.23
CA LEU A 139 -15.40 -0.30 4.90
C LEU A 139 -16.09 1.06 4.94
N VAL A 140 -17.19 1.19 5.69
CA VAL A 140 -18.04 2.39 5.68
C VAL A 140 -17.35 3.56 6.34
N ILE A 141 -16.65 3.32 7.46
CA ILE A 141 -16.08 4.37 8.31
C ILE A 141 -14.72 4.84 7.77
N ILE A 142 -13.89 3.93 7.24
CA ILE A 142 -12.50 4.25 6.89
C ILE A 142 -12.27 4.17 5.38
N LEU A 143 -12.52 3.01 4.77
CA LEU A 143 -12.07 2.75 3.40
C LEU A 143 -12.85 3.58 2.36
N MET A 144 -14.17 3.64 2.48
CA MET A 144 -15.05 4.37 1.57
C MET A 144 -14.73 5.87 1.51
N PRO A 145 -14.70 6.63 2.62
CA PRO A 145 -14.39 8.06 2.55
C PRO A 145 -12.97 8.30 2.01
N LEU A 146 -12.01 7.46 2.36
CA LEU A 146 -10.63 7.63 1.89
C LEU A 146 -10.50 7.42 0.38
N VAL A 147 -11.17 6.40 -0.19
CA VAL A 147 -11.18 6.17 -1.65
C VAL A 147 -11.92 7.27 -2.41
N LEU A 148 -12.98 7.86 -1.82
CA LEU A 148 -13.65 9.02 -2.42
C LEU A 148 -12.74 10.25 -2.43
N ILE A 149 -12.06 10.53 -1.32
CA ILE A 149 -11.09 11.63 -1.24
C ILE A 149 -9.97 11.40 -2.25
N GLU A 150 -9.41 10.19 -2.32
CA GLU A 150 -8.41 9.83 -3.32
C GLU A 150 -8.90 10.10 -4.74
N THR A 151 -10.12 9.68 -5.09
CA THR A 151 -10.69 9.87 -6.42
C THR A 151 -10.86 11.35 -6.75
N ILE A 152 -11.31 12.16 -5.79
CA ILE A 152 -11.45 13.63 -5.97
C ILE A 152 -10.07 14.26 -6.16
N VAL A 153 -9.09 13.93 -5.32
CA VAL A 153 -7.73 14.48 -5.39
C VAL A 153 -7.03 14.05 -6.69
N GLN A 154 -7.19 12.78 -7.11
CA GLN A 154 -6.71 12.27 -8.40
C GLN A 154 -7.35 13.01 -9.58
N PHE A 155 -8.65 13.26 -9.53
CA PHE A 155 -9.34 14.02 -10.56
C PHE A 155 -8.78 15.45 -10.66
N ARG A 156 -8.56 16.12 -9.52
CA ARG A 156 -7.94 17.45 -9.47
C ARG A 156 -6.51 17.44 -10.00
N TYR A 157 -5.73 16.40 -9.70
CA TYR A 157 -4.40 16.20 -10.24
C TYR A 157 -4.43 16.18 -11.77
N PHE A 158 -5.21 15.28 -12.39
CA PHE A 158 -5.27 15.16 -13.85
C PHE A 158 -5.91 16.35 -14.55
N GLN A 159 -6.90 17.00 -13.92
CA GLN A 159 -7.52 18.22 -14.45
C GLN A 159 -6.53 19.39 -14.49
N GLY A 160 -5.65 19.49 -13.49
CA GLY A 160 -4.62 20.53 -13.38
C GLY A 160 -3.32 20.22 -14.10
N LEU A 161 -3.28 19.22 -15.00
CA LEU A 161 -2.08 18.94 -15.81
C LEU A 161 -2.07 19.78 -17.08
N HIS A 162 -1.07 20.66 -17.17
CA HIS A 162 -0.84 21.57 -18.28
C HIS A 162 0.59 21.35 -18.80
N ALA A 163 0.74 21.03 -20.10
CA ALA A 163 2.03 20.62 -20.69
C ALA A 163 3.07 21.76 -20.75
N ASP A 164 2.62 23.01 -20.65
CA ASP A 164 3.44 24.23 -20.59
C ASP A 164 4.06 24.49 -19.21
N VAL A 165 3.73 23.68 -18.20
CA VAL A 165 4.33 23.77 -16.87
C VAL A 165 5.75 23.20 -16.90
N ILE A 166 6.71 24.03 -16.50
CA ILE A 166 8.10 23.59 -16.27
C ILE A 166 8.17 22.94 -14.89
N THR A 167 8.50 21.65 -14.86
CA THR A 167 8.60 20.88 -13.63
C THR A 167 10.03 20.81 -13.14
N SER A 168 10.17 20.77 -11.81
CA SER A 168 11.47 20.57 -11.17
C SER A 168 11.98 19.15 -11.43
N CYS A 169 13.24 19.02 -11.85
CA CYS A 169 13.88 17.72 -11.98
C CYS A 169 14.01 17.04 -10.60
N CYS A 170 14.08 15.71 -10.60
CA CYS A 170 14.20 14.92 -9.37
C CYS A 170 15.43 15.33 -8.54
N GLY A 171 16.56 15.66 -9.17
CA GLY A 171 17.75 16.15 -8.49
C GLY A 171 17.52 17.43 -7.69
N SER A 172 16.61 18.30 -8.15
CA SER A 172 16.23 19.50 -7.41
C SER A 172 15.18 19.22 -6.34
N LEU A 173 14.27 18.27 -6.56
CA LEU A 173 13.17 17.94 -5.64
C LEU A 173 13.63 17.14 -4.42
N PHE A 174 14.65 16.30 -4.60
CA PHE A 174 15.28 15.52 -3.54
C PHE A 174 16.62 16.11 -3.08
N SER A 175 16.89 17.38 -3.39
CA SER A 175 18.07 18.09 -2.86
C SER A 175 17.85 18.49 -1.40
N VAL A 176 18.88 18.29 -0.59
CA VAL A 176 18.88 18.64 0.84
C VAL A 176 18.69 20.15 1.01
N GLY A 177 17.79 20.56 1.91
CA GLY A 177 17.61 21.97 2.31
C GLY A 177 16.57 22.78 1.51
N LYS A 178 15.79 22.16 0.62
CA LYS A 178 14.73 22.85 -0.15
C LYS A 178 13.35 22.93 0.53
N GLY A 179 13.18 22.34 1.72
CA GLY A 179 11.90 22.33 2.45
C GLY A 179 10.79 21.51 1.78
N THR A 180 11.16 20.56 0.92
CA THR A 180 10.24 19.57 0.34
C THR A 180 10.30 18.27 1.16
N ILE A 181 9.18 17.53 1.25
CA ILE A 181 9.15 16.21 1.91
C ILE A 181 10.22 15.27 1.33
N GLY A 182 10.43 15.34 0.01
CA GLY A 182 11.48 14.57 -0.67
C GLY A 182 12.90 14.97 -0.24
N GLY A 183 13.18 16.27 -0.10
CA GLY A 183 14.46 16.78 0.39
C GLY A 183 14.72 16.45 1.85
N ASP A 184 13.68 16.46 2.69
CA ASP A 184 13.79 16.08 4.11
C ASP A 184 14.11 14.58 4.25
N LEU A 185 13.45 13.72 3.46
CA LEU A 185 13.73 12.28 3.42
C LEU A 185 15.12 11.98 2.86
N ALA A 186 15.53 12.68 1.81
CA ALA A 186 16.86 12.55 1.20
C ALA A 186 17.98 13.05 2.13
N GLY A 187 17.69 14.06 2.95
CA GLY A 187 18.63 14.61 3.94
C GLY A 187 18.82 13.75 5.19
N LEU A 188 18.07 12.65 5.35
CA LEU A 188 18.25 11.75 6.48
C LEU A 188 19.63 11.06 6.39
N PRO A 189 20.40 11.02 7.49
CA PRO A 189 21.75 10.47 7.45
C PRO A 189 21.71 8.97 7.15
N ALA A 190 22.52 8.54 6.17
CA ALA A 190 22.52 7.16 5.66
C ALA A 190 22.83 6.12 6.75
N ALA A 191 23.85 6.36 7.60
CA ALA A 191 24.26 5.38 8.62
C ALA A 191 23.17 5.09 9.66
N PRO A 192 22.55 6.09 10.33
CA PRO A 192 21.43 5.85 11.22
C PRO A 192 20.24 5.18 10.54
N MET A 193 19.95 5.51 9.27
CA MET A 193 18.89 4.88 8.51
C MET A 193 19.18 3.41 8.17
N GLU A 194 20.43 3.07 7.89
CA GLU A 194 20.88 1.69 7.69
C GLU A 194 20.71 0.85 8.98
N TRP A 195 21.15 1.39 10.12
CA TRP A 195 20.93 0.75 11.43
C TRP A 195 19.45 0.59 11.74
N ALA A 196 18.64 1.63 11.53
CA ALA A 196 17.21 1.59 11.76
C ALA A 196 16.52 0.54 10.87
N PHE A 197 16.92 0.45 9.60
CA PHE A 197 16.40 -0.52 8.65
C PHE A 197 16.67 -1.96 9.11
N TYR A 198 17.92 -2.32 9.40
CA TYR A 198 18.26 -3.67 9.84
C TYR A 198 17.73 -4.00 11.24
N ALA A 199 17.63 -3.02 12.15
CA ALA A 199 17.02 -3.20 13.46
C ALA A 199 15.51 -3.48 13.34
N CYS A 200 14.79 -2.74 12.50
CA CYS A 200 13.37 -2.98 12.24
C CYS A 200 13.16 -4.32 11.53
N LEU A 201 14.05 -4.70 10.61
CA LEU A 201 14.04 -6.01 9.97
C LEU A 201 14.20 -7.11 11.01
N ALA A 202 15.22 -7.04 11.87
CA ALA A 202 15.46 -8.01 12.92
C ALA A 202 14.25 -8.12 13.88
N LEU A 203 13.65 -6.99 14.26
CA LEU A 203 12.44 -6.98 15.07
C LEU A 203 11.26 -7.68 14.38
N ALA A 204 11.02 -7.39 13.10
CA ALA A 204 9.97 -8.04 12.31
C ALA A 204 10.24 -9.55 12.15
N LEU A 205 11.51 -9.95 11.93
CA LEU A 205 11.91 -11.36 11.84
C LEU A 205 11.64 -12.11 13.15
N VAL A 206 12.15 -11.59 14.27
CA VAL A 206 12.00 -12.23 15.59
C VAL A 206 10.52 -12.31 15.97
N SER A 207 9.77 -11.22 15.83
CA SER A 207 8.34 -11.21 16.17
C SER A 207 7.50 -12.07 15.23
N GLY A 208 7.82 -12.11 13.93
CA GLY A 208 7.13 -12.98 12.96
C GLY A 208 7.41 -14.45 13.18
N LEU A 209 8.66 -14.83 13.48
CA LEU A 209 9.01 -16.20 13.87
C LEU A 209 8.29 -16.59 15.17
N PHE A 210 8.19 -15.68 16.13
CA PHE A 210 7.44 -15.93 17.36
C PHE A 210 5.94 -16.18 17.08
N VAL A 211 5.31 -15.43 16.16
CA VAL A 211 3.95 -15.71 15.70
C VAL A 211 3.86 -17.09 15.05
N CYS A 212 4.79 -17.45 14.17
CA CYS A 212 4.80 -18.74 13.49
C CYS A 212 4.94 -19.94 14.46
N LEU A 213 5.77 -19.80 15.49
CA LEU A 213 6.12 -20.88 16.41
C LEU A 213 5.18 -21.00 17.62
N LYS A 214 4.69 -19.88 18.13
CA LYS A 214 3.90 -19.83 19.38
C LYS A 214 2.46 -19.40 19.16
N ASP A 215 2.08 -19.03 17.94
CA ASP A 215 0.82 -18.37 17.61
C ASP A 215 0.52 -17.19 18.54
N ARG A 216 1.51 -16.44 19.00
CA ARG A 216 1.31 -15.31 19.93
C ARG A 216 2.07 -14.09 19.41
N GLY A 217 1.73 -12.91 19.92
CA GLY A 217 2.45 -11.68 19.56
C GLY A 217 2.04 -11.05 18.23
N GLY A 218 0.87 -11.40 17.67
CA GLY A 218 0.40 -10.87 16.38
C GLY A 218 0.35 -9.34 16.31
N TYR A 219 -0.01 -8.65 17.40
CA TYR A 219 0.02 -7.18 17.46
C TYR A 219 1.44 -6.61 17.36
N VAL A 220 2.41 -7.22 18.06
CA VAL A 220 3.81 -6.79 18.03
C VAL A 220 4.37 -6.98 16.62
N PHE A 221 4.13 -8.13 16.01
CA PHE A 221 4.55 -8.39 14.63
C PHE A 221 3.88 -7.44 13.63
N SER A 222 2.59 -7.16 13.78
CA SER A 222 1.88 -6.20 12.94
C SER A 222 2.44 -4.78 13.06
N ALA A 223 2.75 -4.33 14.28
CA ALA A 223 3.36 -3.03 14.52
C ALA A 223 4.78 -2.97 13.97
N ALA A 224 5.59 -4.02 14.18
CA ALA A 224 6.93 -4.15 13.62
C ALA A 224 6.91 -4.15 12.08
N SER A 225 5.94 -4.83 11.46
CA SER A 225 5.78 -4.84 10.01
C SER A 225 5.37 -3.46 9.46
N ALA A 226 4.43 -2.78 10.11
CA ALA A 226 4.04 -1.42 9.71
C ALA A 226 5.21 -0.42 9.86
N LEU A 227 5.98 -0.54 10.94
CA LEU A 227 7.20 0.25 11.14
C LEU A 227 8.27 -0.09 10.09
N LEU A 228 8.48 -1.37 9.80
CA LEU A 228 9.43 -1.77 8.78
C LEU A 228 9.01 -1.28 7.39
N PHE A 229 7.71 -1.24 7.08
CA PHE A 229 7.21 -0.66 5.84
C PHE A 229 7.62 0.82 5.70
N THR A 230 7.39 1.63 6.73
CA THR A 230 7.73 3.06 6.70
C THR A 230 9.25 3.27 6.65
N VAL A 231 10.00 2.57 7.50
CA VAL A 231 11.47 2.66 7.52
C VAL A 231 12.06 2.21 6.18
N SER A 232 11.55 1.13 5.56
CA SER A 232 12.03 0.67 4.25
C SER A 232 11.74 1.67 3.14
N ALA A 233 10.56 2.31 3.14
CA ALA A 233 10.22 3.35 2.18
C ALA A 233 11.12 4.59 2.35
N THR A 234 11.42 4.97 3.58
CA THR A 234 12.35 6.07 3.88
C THR A 234 13.79 5.70 3.49
N SER A 235 14.23 4.47 3.79
CA SER A 235 15.55 3.96 3.41
C SER A 235 15.77 3.89 1.91
N LEU A 236 14.70 3.63 1.13
CA LEU A 236 14.72 3.72 -0.33
C LEU A 236 15.23 5.08 -0.79
N VAL A 237 14.66 6.16 -0.23
CA VAL A 237 15.02 7.54 -0.59
C VAL A 237 16.36 7.95 0.01
N SER A 238 16.64 7.59 1.27
CA SER A 238 17.79 8.12 1.99
C SER A 238 19.13 7.51 1.56
N PHE A 239 19.21 6.19 1.33
CA PHE A 239 20.49 5.56 0.96
C PHE A 239 20.39 4.44 -0.08
N ILE A 240 19.31 3.64 -0.13
CA ILE A 240 19.29 2.45 -1.01
C ILE A 240 19.36 2.88 -2.48
N CYS A 241 18.61 3.92 -2.87
CA CYS A 241 18.69 4.45 -4.24
C CYS A 241 20.11 4.92 -4.61
N LEU A 242 20.88 5.47 -3.66
CA LEU A 242 22.24 5.92 -3.92
C LEU A 242 23.14 4.76 -4.37
N TYR A 243 23.03 3.61 -3.69
CA TYR A 243 23.78 2.40 -4.06
C TYR A 243 23.30 1.77 -5.35
N VAL A 244 21.99 1.80 -5.63
CA VAL A 244 21.41 1.26 -6.88
C VAL A 244 21.83 2.09 -8.09
N TYR A 245 21.89 3.41 -7.95
CA TYR A 245 22.28 4.31 -9.03
C TYR A 245 23.79 4.57 -9.09
N GLU A 246 24.54 4.13 -8.08
CA GLU A 246 25.96 4.38 -7.91
C GLU A 246 26.31 5.89 -7.90
N LEU A 247 25.33 6.73 -7.48
CA LEU A 247 25.43 8.19 -7.52
C LEU A 247 25.01 8.80 -6.17
N PRO A 248 25.92 9.43 -5.41
CA PRO A 248 25.63 9.91 -4.04
C PRO A 248 24.55 10.99 -3.95
N SER A 249 24.23 11.66 -5.04
CA SER A 249 23.26 12.76 -5.10
C SER A 249 21.88 12.33 -5.64
N HIS A 250 21.72 11.09 -6.09
CA HIS A 250 20.52 10.65 -6.78
C HIS A 250 19.57 9.87 -5.84
N HIS A 251 18.72 10.59 -5.11
CA HIS A 251 17.81 10.00 -4.11
C HIS A 251 16.43 9.59 -4.65
N CYS A 252 16.17 9.75 -5.95
CA CYS A 252 14.83 9.63 -6.50
C CYS A 252 14.30 8.19 -6.36
N PRO A 253 13.16 7.94 -5.69
CA PRO A 253 12.63 6.58 -5.54
C PRO A 253 11.90 6.08 -6.81
N PHE A 254 11.73 6.92 -7.83
CA PHE A 254 10.99 6.56 -9.04
C PHE A 254 11.89 6.12 -10.20
N CYS A 255 13.12 6.63 -10.29
CA CYS A 255 14.05 6.25 -11.37
C CYS A 255 14.39 4.75 -11.34
N ILE A 256 14.36 4.11 -10.18
CA ILE A 256 14.61 2.66 -9.98
C ILE A 256 13.61 1.76 -10.71
N LEU A 257 12.49 2.31 -11.17
CA LEU A 257 11.51 1.61 -12.01
C LEU A 257 11.95 1.53 -13.47
N GLN A 258 12.81 2.44 -13.92
CA GLN A 258 13.26 2.53 -15.31
C GLN A 258 14.10 1.32 -15.71
N GLN A 259 14.06 0.99 -17.00
CA GLN A 259 14.79 -0.15 -17.56
C GLN A 259 16.31 0.00 -17.42
N GLU A 260 16.81 1.22 -17.37
CA GLU A 260 18.24 1.54 -17.19
C GLU A 260 18.82 0.96 -15.90
N TYR A 261 17.99 0.79 -14.86
CA TYR A 261 18.37 0.18 -13.58
C TYR A 261 17.85 -1.26 -13.44
N GLY A 262 17.62 -1.94 -14.57
CA GLY A 262 17.14 -3.32 -14.61
C GLY A 262 15.72 -3.51 -14.09
N SER A 263 14.95 -2.42 -13.94
CA SER A 263 13.57 -2.45 -13.43
C SER A 263 13.45 -3.12 -12.03
N VAL A 264 14.52 -3.10 -11.24
CA VAL A 264 14.56 -3.72 -9.90
C VAL A 264 13.56 -3.08 -8.93
N GLY A 265 13.16 -1.83 -9.20
CA GLY A 265 12.15 -1.11 -8.43
C GLY A 265 10.84 -1.85 -8.27
N TYR A 266 10.38 -2.60 -9.28
CA TYR A 266 9.13 -3.37 -9.17
C TYR A 266 9.21 -4.46 -8.10
N VAL A 267 10.37 -5.07 -7.92
CA VAL A 267 10.58 -6.08 -6.86
C VAL A 267 10.64 -5.42 -5.50
N PHE A 268 11.31 -4.27 -5.36
CA PHE A 268 11.31 -3.48 -4.13
C PHE A 268 9.89 -3.08 -3.71
N TYR A 269 9.12 -2.44 -4.59
CA TYR A 269 7.76 -2.02 -4.25
C TYR A 269 6.82 -3.21 -4.05
N GLY A 270 6.88 -4.23 -4.90
CA GLY A 270 6.05 -5.43 -4.77
C GLY A 270 6.27 -6.13 -3.43
N SER A 271 7.53 -6.39 -3.07
CA SER A 271 7.87 -7.00 -1.78
C SER A 271 7.50 -6.12 -0.59
N LEU A 272 7.69 -4.80 -0.69
CA LEU A 272 7.32 -3.85 0.35
C LEU A 272 5.80 -3.84 0.61
N PHE A 273 4.96 -3.75 -0.42
CA PHE A 273 3.50 -3.75 -0.29
C PHE A 273 2.94 -5.11 0.15
N VAL A 274 3.44 -6.21 -0.39
CA VAL A 274 3.04 -7.56 0.05
C VAL A 274 3.40 -7.76 1.52
N GLY A 275 4.61 -7.35 1.93
CA GLY A 275 5.06 -7.37 3.31
C GLY A 275 4.14 -6.56 4.23
N GLY A 276 3.84 -5.32 3.85
CA GLY A 276 2.97 -4.42 4.62
C GLY A 276 1.56 -4.96 4.80
N VAL A 277 0.90 -5.37 3.71
CA VAL A 277 -0.46 -5.92 3.76
C VAL A 277 -0.51 -7.20 4.58
N ALA A 278 0.41 -8.14 4.35
CA ALA A 278 0.42 -9.41 5.07
C ALA A 278 0.71 -9.22 6.57
N GLY A 279 1.68 -8.37 6.92
CA GLY A 279 2.03 -8.06 8.31
C GLY A 279 0.90 -7.36 9.06
N MET A 280 0.29 -6.33 8.48
CA MET A 280 -0.88 -5.66 9.08
C MET A 280 -2.11 -6.57 9.16
N GLY A 281 -2.28 -7.47 8.18
CA GLY A 281 -3.33 -8.48 8.18
C GLY A 281 -3.25 -9.43 9.39
N VAL A 282 -2.06 -9.76 9.88
CA VAL A 282 -1.88 -10.56 11.10
C VAL A 282 -2.50 -9.86 12.31
N GLY A 283 -2.22 -8.57 12.48
CA GLY A 283 -2.77 -7.76 13.58
C GLY A 283 -4.27 -7.57 13.47
N ALA A 284 -4.78 -7.29 12.28
CA ALA A 284 -6.20 -7.09 12.02
C ALA A 284 -7.07 -8.30 12.40
N LEU A 285 -6.53 -9.52 12.30
CA LEU A 285 -7.23 -10.76 12.66
C LEU A 285 -7.14 -11.11 14.15
N MET A 286 -6.24 -10.48 14.90
CA MET A 286 -5.95 -10.88 16.28
C MET A 286 -7.14 -10.75 17.25
N PRO A 287 -7.99 -9.70 17.21
CA PRO A 287 -9.15 -9.58 18.10
C PRO A 287 -10.13 -10.75 17.98
N PHE A 288 -10.20 -11.40 16.83
CA PHE A 288 -11.23 -12.39 16.49
C PHE A 288 -10.78 -13.83 16.68
N ARG A 289 -9.54 -14.04 17.11
CA ARG A 289 -8.92 -15.37 17.18
C ARG A 289 -9.65 -16.37 18.06
N ASN A 290 -10.34 -15.90 19.09
CA ASN A 290 -11.04 -16.76 20.06
C ASN A 290 -12.50 -17.04 19.66
N HIS A 291 -12.99 -16.52 18.52
CA HIS A 291 -14.31 -16.92 18.03
C HIS A 291 -14.35 -18.41 17.71
N ALA A 292 -15.39 -19.11 18.17
CA ALA A 292 -15.49 -20.56 18.08
C ALA A 292 -15.31 -21.07 16.64
N SER A 293 -16.00 -20.44 15.68
CA SER A 293 -15.95 -20.76 14.26
C SER A 293 -14.59 -20.52 13.59
N LEU A 294 -13.77 -19.61 14.14
CA LEU A 294 -12.49 -19.19 13.56
C LEU A 294 -11.26 -19.62 14.37
N SER A 295 -11.45 -20.28 15.50
CA SER A 295 -10.41 -20.69 16.45
C SER A 295 -9.26 -21.49 15.82
N ARG A 296 -9.54 -22.25 14.75
CA ARG A 296 -8.53 -22.98 13.97
C ARG A 296 -8.09 -22.25 12.69
N ILE A 297 -8.95 -21.39 12.13
CA ILE A 297 -8.73 -20.72 10.84
C ILE A 297 -7.81 -19.51 10.99
N ILE A 298 -8.05 -18.67 12.01
CA ILE A 298 -7.25 -17.45 12.23
C ILE A 298 -5.78 -17.77 12.50
N PRO A 299 -5.42 -18.68 13.43
CA PRO A 299 -4.00 -18.97 13.69
C PRO A 299 -3.28 -19.49 12.44
N ALA A 300 -3.89 -20.42 11.70
CA ALA A 300 -3.30 -20.95 10.48
C ALA A 300 -3.12 -19.85 9.41
N THR A 301 -4.08 -18.93 9.29
CA THR A 301 -3.99 -17.80 8.36
C THR A 301 -2.94 -16.79 8.81
N GLN A 302 -2.88 -16.47 10.10
CA GLN A 302 -1.86 -15.59 10.68
C GLN A 302 -0.45 -16.13 10.46
N ARG A 303 -0.21 -17.44 10.60
CA ARG A 303 1.09 -18.05 10.26
C ARG A 303 1.44 -17.86 8.79
N ARG A 304 0.51 -18.14 7.87
CA ARG A 304 0.74 -17.96 6.42
C ARG A 304 1.03 -16.51 6.06
N LEU A 305 0.28 -15.58 6.61
CA LEU A 305 0.51 -14.14 6.43
C LEU A 305 1.85 -13.70 7.03
N SER A 306 2.22 -14.23 8.20
CA SER A 306 3.53 -13.96 8.81
C SER A 306 4.66 -14.46 7.92
N VAL A 307 4.59 -15.70 7.42
CA VAL A 307 5.58 -16.23 6.47
C VAL A 307 5.64 -15.38 5.20
N LEU A 308 4.50 -15.02 4.61
CA LEU A 308 4.45 -14.18 3.42
C LEU A 308 5.10 -12.82 3.66
N ALA A 309 4.81 -12.19 4.79
CA ALA A 309 5.41 -10.91 5.17
C ALA A 309 6.92 -11.03 5.38
N LEU A 310 7.37 -12.04 6.11
CA LEU A 310 8.79 -12.30 6.36
C LEU A 310 9.56 -12.56 5.07
N VAL A 311 9.05 -13.43 4.19
CA VAL A 311 9.68 -13.72 2.89
C VAL A 311 9.75 -12.45 2.03
N SER A 312 8.71 -11.63 2.04
CA SER A 312 8.69 -10.39 1.26
C SER A 312 9.70 -9.37 1.79
N TYR A 313 9.75 -9.12 3.10
CA TYR A 313 10.74 -8.21 3.69
C TYR A 313 12.17 -8.74 3.60
N LEU A 314 12.37 -10.05 3.69
CA LEU A 314 13.67 -10.67 3.44
C LEU A 314 14.10 -10.48 1.98
N LEU A 315 13.20 -10.67 1.02
CA LEU A 315 13.50 -10.40 -0.39
C LEU A 315 13.90 -8.94 -0.59
N PHE A 316 13.14 -8.00 -0.03
CA PHE A 316 13.48 -6.57 -0.06
C PHE A 316 14.88 -6.31 0.51
N ALA A 317 15.16 -6.85 1.70
CA ALA A 317 16.43 -6.66 2.38
C ALA A 317 17.59 -7.31 1.65
N LEU A 318 17.45 -8.53 1.13
CA LEU A 318 18.49 -9.22 0.38
C LEU A 318 18.90 -8.44 -0.87
N ILE A 319 17.93 -7.88 -1.60
CA ILE A 319 18.22 -7.05 -2.78
C ILE A 319 18.88 -5.74 -2.35
N ALA A 320 18.38 -5.07 -1.30
CA ALA A 320 19.04 -3.87 -0.77
C ALA A 320 20.49 -4.15 -0.36
N SER A 321 20.71 -5.19 0.44
CA SER A 321 22.03 -5.62 0.90
C SER A 321 22.95 -6.02 -0.26
N TYR A 322 22.43 -6.62 -1.33
CA TYR A 322 23.19 -6.91 -2.54
C TYR A 322 23.78 -5.62 -3.13
N TYR A 323 22.98 -4.58 -3.34
CA TYR A 323 23.49 -3.30 -3.83
C TYR A 323 24.44 -2.63 -2.84
N LEU A 324 24.17 -2.69 -1.54
CA LEU A 324 25.06 -2.09 -0.53
C LEU A 324 26.46 -2.73 -0.53
N VAL A 325 26.55 -4.05 -0.69
CA VAL A 325 27.82 -4.78 -0.63
C VAL A 325 28.58 -4.68 -1.96
N PHE A 326 27.88 -4.90 -3.07
CA PHE A 326 28.49 -5.07 -4.39
C PHE A 326 28.55 -3.79 -5.24
N SER A 327 27.85 -2.72 -4.86
CA SER A 327 28.00 -1.42 -5.53
C SER A 327 29.43 -0.90 -5.35
N PRO A 328 30.04 -0.30 -6.39
CA PRO A 328 31.33 0.38 -6.29
C PRO A 328 31.25 1.63 -5.40
N LEU A 329 30.05 2.16 -5.16
CA LEU A 329 29.85 3.32 -4.28
C LEU A 329 30.12 2.96 -2.81
N ARG A 330 30.93 3.77 -2.14
CA ARG A 330 31.14 3.70 -0.69
C ARG A 330 30.73 5.03 -0.07
N LEU A 331 29.58 5.04 0.63
CA LEU A 331 29.10 6.23 1.35
C LEU A 331 29.83 6.43 2.68
N PHE A 332 30.42 5.37 3.22
CA PHE A 332 31.23 5.40 4.44
C PHE A 332 32.69 5.06 4.07
N PRO A 333 33.67 5.76 4.68
CA PRO A 333 35.09 5.52 4.45
C PRO A 333 35.58 4.18 5.00
#